data_AF-A0A7J2WPZ8-F1
#
_entry.id   AF-A0A7J2WPZ8-F1
#
_cell.length_a   1.000
_cell.length_b   1.000
_cell.length_c   1.000
_cell.angle_alpha   90.00
_cell.angle_beta   90.00
_cell.angle_gamma   90.00
#
_symmetry.space_group_name_H-M   'P 1'
#
loop_
_entity.id
_entity.type
_entity.pdbx_description
1 polymer ?
#
loop_
_entity_poly.entity_id
_entity_poly.type
_entity_poly.pdbx_seq_one_letter_code
_entity_poly.pdbx_strand_id
1 'polypeptide(L)'
;MCIELSVGSPWFDTVDQEHIPVKIRNSCDRELLVELEVSGPQGIIQRVSRKVPGNFSQELDIVMDIYLKKVVIKGRWKEGEAWNEIPEVEVILR
;
A
#
# COMPACT_ATOMS: atom_id res chain seq x y z
N MET A 1 14.46 11.14 -11.79
CA MET A 1 13.57 11.00 -10.62
C MET A 1 13.98 9.73 -9.90
N CYS A 2 14.31 9.76 -8.60
CA CYS A 2 14.82 8.59 -7.87
C CYS A 2 13.72 7.79 -7.13
N ILE A 3 12.46 8.16 -7.33
CA ILE A 3 11.29 7.48 -6.78
C ILE A 3 10.46 6.98 -7.95
N GLU A 4 10.05 5.73 -7.93
CA GLU A 4 9.10 5.18 -8.89
C GLU A 4 7.88 4.63 -8.12
N LEU A 5 6.68 4.96 -8.59
CA LEU A 5 5.42 4.43 -8.11
C LEU A 5 4.74 3.74 -9.28
N SER A 6 4.34 2.49 -9.10
CA SER A 6 3.52 1.77 -10.07
C SER A 6 2.31 1.18 -9.38
N VAL A 7 1.13 1.46 -9.91
CA VAL A 7 -0.13 0.85 -9.51
C VAL A 7 -0.44 -0.24 -10.53
N GLY A 8 -0.60 -1.48 -10.05
CA GLY A 8 -0.98 -2.59 -10.91
C GLY A 8 -2.49 -2.60 -11.19
N SER A 9 -2.93 -3.57 -11.99
CA SER A 9 -4.35 -3.75 -12.27
C SER A 9 -5.09 -4.25 -11.03
N PRO A 10 -6.22 -3.61 -10.65
CA PRO A 10 -7.09 -4.14 -9.62
C PRO A 10 -7.61 -5.54 -9.98
N TRP A 11 -7.79 -6.39 -8.99
CA TRP A 11 -8.34 -7.73 -9.15
C TRP A 11 -9.22 -8.10 -7.94
N PHE A 12 -10.12 -9.07 -8.12
CA PHE A 12 -11.00 -9.56 -7.06
C PHE A 12 -10.58 -10.95 -6.60
N ASP A 13 -10.60 -11.20 -5.29
CA ASP A 13 -10.30 -12.51 -4.72
C ASP A 13 -11.53 -13.45 -4.68
N THR A 14 -11.38 -14.61 -4.04
CA THR A 14 -12.46 -15.61 -3.95
C THR A 14 -13.64 -15.20 -3.08
N VAL A 15 -13.53 -14.11 -2.32
CA VAL A 15 -14.59 -13.55 -1.48
C VAL A 15 -14.99 -12.14 -1.94
N ASP A 16 -14.73 -11.82 -3.21
CA ASP A 16 -15.08 -10.56 -3.88
C ASP A 16 -14.48 -9.31 -3.20
N GLN A 17 -13.32 -9.44 -2.55
CA GLN A 17 -12.55 -8.29 -2.07
C GLN A 17 -11.73 -7.72 -3.22
N GLU A 18 -11.73 -6.39 -3.37
CA GLU A 18 -10.92 -5.71 -4.40
C GLU A 18 -9.50 -5.50 -3.89
N HIS A 19 -8.51 -5.94 -4.65
CA HIS A 19 -7.08 -5.81 -4.36
C HIS A 19 -6.45 -4.84 -5.35
N ILE A 20 -5.81 -3.79 -4.83
CA ILE A 20 -5.10 -2.78 -5.61
C ILE A 20 -3.60 -2.87 -5.26
N PRO A 21 -2.79 -3.54 -6.11
CA PRO A 21 -1.35 -3.67 -5.87
C PRO A 21 -0.63 -2.35 -6.17
N VAL A 22 0.21 -1.92 -5.24
CA VAL A 22 1.02 -0.71 -5.34
C VAL A 22 2.48 -1.06 -5.08
N LYS A 23 3.38 -0.64 -5.96
CA LYS A 23 4.81 -0.82 -5.77
C LYS A 23 5.51 0.53 -5.73
N ILE A 24 6.32 0.71 -4.69
CA ILE A 24 7.14 1.90 -4.47
C ILE A 24 8.59 1.47 -4.55
N ARG A 25 9.38 2.16 -5.38
CA ARG A 25 10.82 1.98 -5.46
C ARG A 25 11.50 3.28 -5.07
N ASN A 26 12.32 3.22 -4.02
CA ASN A 26 13.19 4.31 -3.63
C ASN A 26 14.62 3.99 -4.09
N SER A 27 15.04 4.62 -5.18
CA SER A 27 16.42 4.57 -5.70
C SER A 27 17.25 5.78 -5.24
N CYS A 28 16.74 6.57 -4.29
CA CYS A 28 17.51 7.62 -3.65
C CYS A 28 18.42 6.99 -2.57
N ASP A 29 19.50 7.68 -2.23
CA ASP A 29 20.45 7.30 -1.17
C ASP A 29 19.96 7.66 0.24
N ARG A 30 18.70 8.08 0.37
CA ARG A 30 18.08 8.55 1.61
C ARG A 30 16.72 7.88 1.84
N GLU A 31 16.35 7.77 3.11
CA GLU A 31 15.00 7.38 3.51
C GLU A 31 13.99 8.43 3.04
N LEU A 32 12.82 7.95 2.59
CA LEU A 32 11.70 8.78 2.20
C LEU A 32 10.47 8.43 3.02
N LEU A 33 9.69 9.45 3.38
CA LEU A 33 8.35 9.25 3.91
C LEU A 33 7.36 9.29 2.74
N VAL A 34 6.66 8.18 2.51
CA VAL A 34 5.59 8.06 1.54
C VAL A 34 4.27 8.05 2.28
N GLU A 35 3.38 8.96 1.90
CA GLU A 35 2.01 9.00 2.41
C GLU A 35 1.07 8.42 1.35
N LEU A 36 0.34 7.39 1.74
CA LEU A 36 -0.71 6.78 0.95
C LEU A 36 -2.02 7.32 1.49
N GLU A 37 -2.80 7.95 0.62
CA GLU A 37 -4.11 8.46 0.96
C GLU A 37 -5.17 7.68 0.18
N VAL A 38 -6.08 7.06 0.91
CA VAL A 38 -7.29 6.48 0.36
C VAL A 38 -8.37 7.54 0.47
N SER A 39 -8.95 7.91 -0.66
CA SER A 39 -10.06 8.87 -0.73
C SER A 39 -11.24 8.24 -1.46
N GLY A 40 -12.44 8.57 -1.01
CA GLY A 40 -13.71 8.21 -1.66
C GLY A 40 -14.47 9.46 -2.08
N PRO A 41 -15.67 9.30 -2.67
CA PRO A 41 -16.49 10.44 -3.12
C PRO A 41 -16.83 11.46 -2.03
N GLN A 42 -16.79 11.05 -0.76
CA GLN A 42 -17.08 11.91 0.41
C GLN A 42 -15.83 12.54 1.03
N GLY A 43 -14.63 12.32 0.47
CA GLY A 43 -13.37 12.87 0.95
C GLY A 43 -12.35 11.82 1.36
N ILE A 44 -11.39 12.22 2.19
CA ILE A 44 -10.30 11.35 2.65
C ILE A 44 -10.86 10.32 3.62
N ILE A 45 -10.65 9.05 3.30
CA ILE A 45 -11.03 7.91 4.11
C ILE A 45 -9.93 7.60 5.13
N GLN A 46 -8.68 7.50 4.66
CA GLN A 46 -7.54 7.14 5.50
C GLN A 46 -6.24 7.69 4.90
N ARG A 47 -5.31 8.09 5.77
CA ARG A 47 -3.91 8.31 5.42
C ARG A 47 -3.00 7.31 6.13
N VAL A 48 -2.04 6.74 5.41
CA VAL A 48 -1.01 5.86 5.95
C VAL A 48 0.36 6.36 5.52
N SER A 49 1.17 6.76 6.49
CA SER A 49 2.55 7.19 6.25
C SER A 49 3.50 6.01 6.46
N ARG A 50 4.47 5.86 5.56
CA ARG A 50 5.46 4.77 5.57
C ARG A 50 6.83 5.29 5.19
N LYS A 51 7.84 4.82 5.92
CA LYS A 51 9.24 5.08 5.61
C LYS A 51 9.74 4.04 4.61
N VAL A 52 10.30 4.50 3.51
CA VAL A 52 10.93 3.67 2.49
C VAL A 52 12.43 3.97 2.53
N PRO A 53 13.27 3.04 3.02
CA PRO A 53 14.72 3.24 3.06
C PRO A 53 15.30 3.49 1.65
N GLY A 54 16.47 4.12 1.59
CA GLY A 54 17.15 4.39 0.33
C GLY A 54 17.67 3.12 -0.32
N ASN A 55 17.52 2.99 -1.64
CA ASN A 55 17.82 1.79 -2.44
C ASN A 55 16.93 0.56 -2.15
N PHE A 56 15.71 0.76 -1.63
CA PHE A 56 14.76 -0.31 -1.35
C PHE A 56 13.53 -0.29 -2.26
N SER A 57 12.86 -1.44 -2.35
CA SER A 57 11.55 -1.59 -2.99
C SER A 57 10.54 -2.15 -2.00
N GLN A 58 9.34 -1.61 -2.06
CA GLN A 58 8.22 -1.98 -1.22
C GLN A 58 7.01 -2.31 -2.09
N GLU A 59 6.36 -3.42 -1.78
CA GLU A 59 5.10 -3.84 -2.40
C GLU A 59 4.00 -3.73 -1.36
N LEU A 60 2.91 -3.11 -1.75
CA LEU A 60 1.74 -2.85 -0.94
C LEU A 60 0.54 -3.41 -1.68
N ASP A 61 -0.45 -3.85 -0.92
CA ASP A 61 -1.72 -4.29 -1.44
C ASP A 61 -2.82 -3.61 -0.64
N ILE A 62 -3.62 -2.81 -1.33
CA ILE A 62 -4.76 -2.13 -0.73
C ILE A 62 -5.97 -3.03 -0.99
N VAL A 63 -6.48 -3.64 0.08
CA VAL A 63 -7.63 -4.54 0.04
C VAL A 63 -8.86 -3.79 0.48
N MET A 64 -9.88 -3.76 -0.36
CA MET A 64 -11.16 -3.15 -0.07
C MET A 64 -12.24 -4.23 0.06
N ASP A 65 -12.89 -4.25 1.21
CA ASP A 65 -14.03 -5.10 1.48
C ASP A 65 -15.30 -4.25 1.51
N ILE A 66 -16.11 -4.39 0.46
CA ILE A 66 -17.36 -3.63 0.30
C ILE A 66 -18.45 -4.08 1.29
N TYR A 67 -18.44 -5.34 1.73
CA TYR A 67 -19.45 -5.91 2.61
C TYR A 67 -19.23 -5.47 4.05
N LEU A 68 -17.98 -5.50 4.48
CA LEU A 68 -17.56 -5.03 5.80
C LEU A 68 -17.31 -3.53 5.85
N LYS A 69 -17.46 -2.84 4.70
CA LYS A 69 -17.12 -1.43 4.53
C LYS A 69 -15.75 -1.16 5.13
N LYS A 70 -14.74 -1.91 4.72
CA LYS A 70 -13.42 -1.92 5.35
C LYS A 70 -12.34 -1.71 4.29
N VAL A 71 -11.32 -0.96 4.65
CA VAL A 71 -10.08 -0.87 3.88
C VAL A 71 -8.97 -1.45 4.73
N VAL A 72 -8.21 -2.39 4.15
CA VAL A 72 -7.04 -2.98 4.77
C VAL A 72 -5.84 -2.72 3.89
N ILE A 73 -4.82 -2.10 4.44
CA ILE A 73 -3.54 -1.91 3.75
C ILE A 73 -2.58 -2.96 4.28
N LYS A 74 -2.23 -3.90 3.40
CA LYS A 74 -1.23 -4.92 3.63
C LYS A 74 -0.01 -4.62 2.79
N GLY A 75 1.11 -5.26 3.11
CA GLY A 75 2.25 -5.16 2.24
C GLY A 75 3.44 -5.92 2.75
N ARG A 76 4.47 -5.89 1.93
CA ARG A 76 5.76 -6.50 2.21
C ARG A 76 6.86 -5.62 1.64
N TRP A 77 8.00 -5.62 2.28
CA TRP A 77 9.18 -4.95 1.79
C TRP A 77 10.30 -5.96 1.59
N LYS A 78 11.19 -5.68 0.64
CA LYS A 78 12.28 -6.59 0.31
C LYS A 78 13.60 -6.09 0.88
N GLU A 79 14.24 -6.88 1.72
CA GLU A 79 15.60 -6.64 2.23
C GLU A 79 16.55 -7.70 1.68
N GLY A 80 17.41 -7.30 0.74
CA GLY A 80 18.23 -8.25 -0.01
C GLY A 80 17.36 -9.23 -0.82
N GLU A 81 17.36 -10.51 -0.45
CA GLU A 81 16.51 -11.54 -1.04
C GLU A 81 15.26 -11.89 -0.19
N ALA A 82 15.20 -11.41 1.05
CA ALA A 82 14.11 -11.72 1.98
C ALA A 82 12.93 -10.76 1.82
N TRP A 83 11.71 -11.32 1.92
CA TRP A 83 10.48 -10.54 2.03
C TRP A 83 10.07 -10.46 3.49
N ASN A 84 9.82 -9.23 3.95
CA ASN A 84 9.35 -8.92 5.29
C ASN A 84 7.94 -8.35 5.22
N GLU A 85 7.03 -8.82 6.07
CA GLU A 85 5.67 -8.31 6.12
C GLU A 85 5.61 -6.93 6.80
N ILE A 86 4.64 -6.13 6.37
CA ILE A 86 4.33 -4.83 6.95
C ILE A 86 3.11 -5.02 7.85
N PRO A 87 3.07 -4.43 9.06
CA PRO A 87 1.90 -4.47 9.90
C PRO A 87 0.65 -4.00 9.14
N GLU A 88 -0.37 -4.84 9.14
CA GLU A 88 -1.66 -4.54 8.51
C GLU A 88 -2.28 -3.30 9.18
N VAL A 89 -2.81 -2.40 8.36
CA VAL A 89 -3.58 -1.25 8.84
C VAL A 89 -5.01 -1.42 8.39
N GLU A 90 -5.92 -1.49 9.34
CA GLU A 90 -7.35 -1.69 9.09
C GLU A 90 -8.16 -0.44 9.41
N VAL A 91 -9.10 -0.11 8.55
CA VAL A 91 -10.01 1.03 8.71
C VAL A 91 -11.43 0.60 8.37
N ILE A 92 -12.36 0.89 9.27
CA ILE A 92 -13.79 0.68 9.05
C ILE A 92 -14.39 1.99 8.53
N LEU A 93 -14.98 1.96 7.34
CA LEU A 93 -15.70 3.05 6.70
C LEU A 93 -17.07 3.18 7.37
N ARG A 94 -17.30 4.29 8.07
CA ARG A 94 -18.59 4.61 8.70
C ARG A 94 -19.54 5.28 7.72
#